data_AF-A0A946K3S2-F1
#
_entry.id   AF-A0A946K3S2-F1
#
_cell.length_a   1.000
_cell.length_b   1.000
_cell.length_c   1.000
_cell.angle_alpha   90.00
_cell.angle_beta   90.00
_cell.angle_gamma   90.00
#
_symmetry.space_group_name_H-M   'P 1'
#
loop_
_entity.id
_entity.type
_entity.pdbx_description
1 polymer ?
#
loop_
_entity_poly.entity_id
_entity_poly.type
_entity_poly.pdbx_seq_one_letter_code
_entity_poly.pdbx_strand_id
1 'polypeptide(L)'
;MTPFSCTLLLMQGFLRKMSSQLPTGGCNPQNPVQYSLRLNDEAYPLNKYIGQEVTLKHLGTIECLECGRASKKSFSQGYCYPCFKKLAQCDLCIVSPERCHFDKGTCRDAGFAENFCMQPHIVYLANSSGIKVGITRPENLPTRWIDQGAVQALPVMSVMTRQQSGFVEVAFKKLVSDKTHWQKMLRGEN
;
A
#
# COMPACT_ATOMS: atom_id res chain seq x y z
N MET A 1 18.16 9.19 -41.63
CA MET A 1 17.80 9.69 -40.28
C MET A 1 16.29 9.62 -40.17
N THR A 2 15.77 8.52 -39.64
CA THR A 2 14.33 8.34 -39.41
C THR A 2 13.91 9.21 -38.22
N PRO A 3 12.79 9.95 -38.31
CA PRO A 3 12.31 10.71 -37.17
C PRO A 3 11.85 9.69 -36.13
N PHE A 4 12.47 9.71 -34.95
CA PHE A 4 11.88 9.09 -33.77
C PHE A 4 10.56 9.82 -33.52
N SER A 5 9.46 9.20 -33.97
CA SER A 5 8.12 9.59 -33.57
C SER A 5 7.99 9.27 -32.08
N CYS A 6 8.45 10.19 -31.24
CA CYS A 6 8.22 10.16 -29.82
C CYS A 6 6.72 10.43 -29.63
N THR A 7 5.94 9.35 -29.63
CA THR A 7 4.52 9.42 -29.30
C THR A 7 4.43 9.80 -27.83
N LEU A 8 4.27 11.09 -27.55
CA LEU A 8 4.07 11.60 -26.21
C LEU A 8 2.70 11.09 -25.71
N LEU A 9 2.69 9.98 -24.98
CA LEU A 9 1.48 9.53 -24.32
C LEU A 9 1.25 10.43 -23.10
N LEU A 10 0.33 11.38 -23.26
CA LEU A 10 -0.09 12.28 -22.18
C LEU A 10 -1.24 11.62 -21.41
N MET A 11 -0.95 11.27 -20.16
CA MET A 11 -1.89 10.65 -19.24
C MET A 11 -2.09 11.61 -18.08
N GLN A 12 -3.33 11.96 -17.75
CA GLN A 12 -3.63 12.94 -16.72
C GLN A 12 -4.83 12.49 -15.88
N GLY A 13 -4.72 12.67 -14.56
CA GLY A 13 -5.81 12.48 -13.62
C GLY A 13 -5.32 12.45 -12.19
N PHE A 14 -6.24 12.20 -11.26
CA PHE A 14 -5.92 12.03 -9.86
C PHE A 14 -5.28 10.68 -9.62
N LEU A 15 -4.04 10.69 -9.14
CA LEU A 15 -3.31 9.48 -8.81
C LEU A 15 -4.06 8.69 -7.71
N ARG A 16 -4.34 7.42 -7.99
CA ARG A 16 -4.82 6.44 -7.02
C ARG A 16 -3.73 5.40 -6.76
N LYS A 17 -3.95 4.54 -5.75
CA LYS A 17 -3.04 3.43 -5.48
C LYS A 17 -2.86 2.61 -6.76
N MET A 18 -1.61 2.35 -7.13
CA MET A 18 -1.26 1.45 -8.23
C MET A 18 -1.91 0.08 -7.99
N SER A 19 -2.39 -0.54 -9.06
CA SER A 19 -2.91 -1.90 -9.00
C SER A 19 -1.89 -2.89 -9.55
N SER A 20 -1.77 -4.05 -8.90
CA SER A 20 -0.95 -5.17 -9.34
C SER A 20 -1.82 -6.40 -9.55
N GLN A 21 -1.58 -7.12 -10.64
CA GLN A 21 -2.22 -8.39 -10.95
C GLN A 21 -1.17 -9.49 -11.04
N LEU A 22 -1.38 -10.56 -10.26
CA LEU A 22 -0.59 -11.77 -10.40
C LEU A 22 -1.03 -12.50 -11.68
N PRO A 23 -0.10 -12.96 -12.50
CA PRO A 23 -0.43 -13.80 -13.62
C PRO A 23 -0.82 -15.21 -13.16
N THR A 24 -1.66 -15.86 -13.97
CA THR A 24 -2.10 -17.24 -13.74
C THR A 24 -0.92 -18.20 -13.78
N GLY A 25 -0.86 -19.14 -12.83
CA GLY A 25 0.21 -20.13 -12.74
C GLY A 25 1.48 -19.67 -12.00
N GLY A 26 1.47 -18.46 -11.43
CA GLY A 26 2.57 -17.92 -10.64
C GLY A 26 3.46 -16.94 -11.41
N CYS A 27 4.29 -16.21 -10.66
CA CYS A 27 5.20 -15.19 -11.20
C CYS A 27 6.56 -15.78 -11.55
N ASN A 28 7.09 -15.45 -12.72
CA ASN A 28 8.46 -15.75 -13.12
C ASN A 28 8.98 -14.63 -14.05
N PRO A 29 10.27 -14.60 -14.44
CA PRO A 29 10.80 -13.55 -15.31
C PRO A 29 10.10 -13.44 -16.68
N GLN A 30 9.55 -14.52 -17.21
CA GLN A 30 8.81 -14.56 -18.49
C GLN A 30 7.32 -14.21 -18.32
N ASN A 31 6.80 -14.29 -17.09
CA ASN A 31 5.43 -14.02 -16.72
C ASN A 31 5.40 -13.17 -15.44
N PRO A 32 5.80 -11.88 -15.50
CA PRO A 32 5.93 -11.04 -14.33
C PRO A 32 4.57 -10.52 -13.85
N VAL A 33 4.53 -9.99 -12.62
CA VAL A 33 3.40 -9.20 -12.11
C VAL A 33 3.07 -8.07 -13.08
N GLN A 34 1.79 -7.88 -13.38
CA GLN A 34 1.30 -6.78 -14.20
C GLN A 34 0.92 -5.59 -13.33
N TYR A 35 1.54 -4.44 -13.55
CA TYR A 35 1.28 -3.19 -12.84
C TYR A 35 0.52 -2.22 -13.73
N SER A 36 -0.45 -1.53 -13.14
CA SER A 36 -1.19 -0.46 -13.82
C SER A 36 -1.23 0.82 -12.99
N LEU A 37 -0.88 1.93 -13.62
CA LEU A 37 -1.07 3.27 -13.08
C LEU A 37 -2.58 3.56 -13.06
N ARG A 38 -3.08 4.02 -11.91
CA ARG A 38 -4.48 4.42 -11.76
C ARG A 38 -4.57 5.93 -11.72
N LEU A 39 -5.21 6.52 -12.73
CA LEU A 39 -5.55 7.95 -12.78
C LEU A 39 -7.05 8.07 -12.91
N ASN A 40 -7.70 8.73 -11.95
CA ASN A 40 -9.15 8.69 -11.80
C ASN A 40 -9.63 7.21 -11.76
N ASP A 41 -10.61 6.87 -12.60
CA ASP A 41 -11.17 5.52 -12.72
C ASP A 41 -10.47 4.67 -13.80
N GLU A 42 -9.52 5.25 -14.53
CA GLU A 42 -8.79 4.56 -15.60
C GLU A 42 -7.56 3.81 -15.08
N ALA A 43 -7.22 2.71 -15.76
CA ALA A 43 -6.07 1.87 -15.45
C ALA A 43 -5.17 1.74 -16.68
N TYR A 44 -3.90 2.12 -16.52
CA TYR A 44 -2.95 2.15 -17.61
C TYR A 44 -1.79 1.19 -17.37
N PRO A 45 -1.57 0.19 -18.25
CA PRO A 45 -0.49 -0.78 -18.08
C PRO A 45 0.89 -0.11 -18.06
N LEU A 46 1.67 -0.38 -17.02
CA LEU A 46 3.00 0.22 -16.81
C LEU A 46 4.15 -0.66 -17.30
N ASN A 47 3.99 -1.99 -17.30
CA ASN A 47 5.09 -2.92 -17.61
C ASN A 47 5.77 -2.65 -18.95
N LYS A 48 5.02 -2.19 -19.95
CA LYS A 48 5.54 -1.86 -21.29
C LYS A 48 6.53 -0.69 -21.29
N TYR A 49 6.55 0.15 -20.25
CA TYR A 49 7.45 1.29 -20.10
C TYR A 49 8.71 0.97 -19.30
N ILE A 50 8.90 -0.28 -18.85
CA ILE A 50 10.14 -0.69 -18.19
C ILE A 50 11.31 -0.49 -19.15
N GLY A 51 12.36 0.19 -18.68
CA GLY A 51 13.53 0.55 -19.49
C GLY A 51 13.35 1.79 -20.38
N GLN A 52 12.17 2.42 -20.37
CA GLN A 52 11.90 3.68 -21.08
C GLN A 52 12.02 4.89 -20.15
N GLU A 53 12.24 6.06 -20.72
CA GLU A 53 12.20 7.32 -19.99
C GLU A 53 10.74 7.73 -19.74
N VAL A 54 10.39 7.98 -18.48
CA VAL A 54 9.05 8.41 -18.07
C VAL A 54 9.17 9.72 -17.29
N THR A 55 8.37 10.70 -17.66
CA THR A 55 8.27 11.98 -16.94
C THR A 55 6.97 12.03 -16.14
N LEU A 56 7.06 12.30 -14.85
CA LEU A 56 5.90 12.55 -13.98
C LEU A 56 5.86 14.03 -13.61
N LYS A 57 4.73 14.70 -13.89
CA LYS A 57 4.51 16.11 -13.55
C LYS A 57 3.32 16.25 -12.60
N HIS A 58 3.57 16.81 -11.41
CA HIS A 58 2.49 17.18 -10.49
C HIS A 58 1.83 18.47 -10.96
N LEU A 59 0.52 18.45 -11.21
CA LEU A 59 -0.22 19.59 -11.77
C LEU A 59 -0.73 20.59 -10.73
N GLY A 60 -0.51 20.33 -9.43
CA GLY A 60 -0.83 21.26 -8.34
C GLY A 60 -2.18 20.99 -7.64
N THR A 61 -3.04 20.14 -8.20
CA THR A 61 -4.34 19.81 -7.61
C THR A 61 -4.27 18.56 -6.75
N ILE A 62 -4.76 18.65 -5.52
CA ILE A 62 -4.97 17.51 -4.63
C ILE A 62 -6.44 17.44 -4.29
N GLU A 63 -7.03 16.26 -4.41
CA GLU A 63 -8.45 16.02 -4.13
C GLU A 63 -8.61 14.98 -3.01
N CYS A 64 -9.52 15.24 -2.09
CA CYS A 64 -9.87 14.30 -1.03
C CYS A 64 -10.55 13.05 -1.60
N LEU A 65 -10.02 11.86 -1.28
CA LEU A 65 -10.57 10.57 -1.67
C LEU A 65 -12.02 10.34 -1.21
N GLU A 66 -12.41 10.93 -0.08
CA GLU A 66 -13.76 10.75 0.47
C GLU A 66 -14.78 11.70 -0.16
N CYS A 67 -14.44 12.99 -0.23
CA CYS A 67 -15.44 14.04 -0.45
C CYS A 67 -15.20 14.88 -1.71
N GLY A 68 -14.18 14.56 -2.51
CA GLY A 68 -13.87 15.30 -3.74
C GLY A 68 -13.38 16.74 -3.50
N ARG A 69 -13.23 17.18 -2.24
CA ARG A 69 -12.82 18.55 -1.94
C ARG A 69 -11.35 18.76 -2.33
N ALA A 70 -11.09 19.83 -3.07
CA ALA A 70 -9.74 20.32 -3.31
C ALA A 70 -9.02 20.67 -1.98
N SER A 71 -7.76 20.29 -1.87
CA SER A 71 -6.93 20.58 -0.70
C SER A 71 -5.54 21.05 -1.10
N LYS A 72 -4.89 21.80 -0.22
CA LYS A 72 -3.48 22.19 -0.38
C LYS A 72 -2.51 21.09 0.07
N LYS A 73 -2.99 20.15 0.89
CA LYS A 73 -2.19 19.06 1.48
C LYS A 73 -3.05 17.80 1.60
N SER A 74 -2.39 16.65 1.49
CA SER A 74 -3.02 15.35 1.73
C SER A 74 -2.71 14.86 3.14
N PHE A 75 -3.71 14.31 3.82
CA PHE A 75 -3.62 13.68 5.13
C PHE A 75 -3.95 12.20 5.01
N SER A 76 -3.30 11.33 5.80
CA SER A 76 -3.54 9.87 5.81
C SER A 76 -3.69 9.24 4.42
N GLN A 77 -2.75 9.54 3.51
CA GLN A 77 -2.70 8.96 2.15
C GLN A 77 -3.88 9.34 1.22
N GLY A 78 -4.53 10.49 1.40
CA GLY A 78 -5.47 11.01 0.38
C GLY A 78 -6.65 11.82 0.87
N TYR A 79 -6.70 12.23 2.14
CA TYR A 79 -7.85 12.91 2.71
C TYR A 79 -7.59 14.40 2.96
N CYS A 80 -8.64 15.22 2.90
CA CYS A 80 -8.60 16.58 3.43
C CYS A 80 -8.67 16.57 4.97
N TYR A 81 -8.27 17.67 5.62
CA TYR A 81 -8.20 17.74 7.08
C TYR A 81 -9.53 17.41 7.82
N PRO A 82 -10.71 17.91 7.37
CA PRO A 82 -11.98 17.53 8.00
C PRO A 82 -12.28 16.02 7.94
N CYS A 83 -12.06 15.39 6.77
CA CYS A 83 -12.21 13.95 6.59
C CYS A 83 -11.21 13.18 7.45
N PHE A 84 -9.95 13.61 7.48
CA PHE A 84 -8.92 13.03 8.32
C PHE A 84 -9.30 13.01 9.81
N LYS A 85 -9.92 14.08 10.33
CA LYS A 85 -10.36 14.16 11.72
C LYS A 85 -11.58 13.27 12.01
N LYS A 86 -12.49 13.12 11.05
CA LYS A 86 -13.79 12.45 11.25
C LYS A 86 -13.77 10.95 10.93
N LEU A 87 -13.11 10.53 9.85
CA LEU A 87 -13.23 9.17 9.31
C LEU A 87 -12.45 8.14 10.14
N ALA A 88 -13.03 6.95 10.28
CA ALA A 88 -12.41 5.85 11.01
C ALA A 88 -11.18 5.27 10.29
N GLN A 89 -11.16 5.25 8.95
CA GLN A 89 -9.95 4.85 8.19
C GLN A 89 -8.77 5.82 8.32
N CYS A 90 -8.96 6.97 8.98
CA CYS A 90 -7.91 7.92 9.31
C CYS A 90 -7.53 7.89 10.81
N ASP A 91 -8.09 6.97 11.58
CA ASP A 91 -7.85 6.91 13.02
C ASP A 91 -6.45 6.39 13.34
N LEU A 92 -5.95 6.70 14.53
CA LEU A 92 -4.59 6.35 14.96
C LEU A 92 -4.35 4.84 14.92
N CYS A 93 -5.36 4.04 15.25
CA CYS A 93 -5.25 2.59 15.22
C CYS A 93 -4.90 2.08 13.81
N ILE A 94 -5.25 2.79 12.73
CA ILE A 94 -4.95 2.39 11.34
C ILE A 94 -3.44 2.36 11.06
N VAL A 95 -2.65 3.24 11.69
CA VAL A 95 -1.18 3.22 11.56
C VAL A 95 -0.50 2.48 12.71
N SER A 96 -1.16 2.40 13.87
CA SER A 96 -0.67 1.76 15.10
C SER A 96 -1.72 0.76 15.60
N PRO A 97 -1.78 -0.45 15.02
CA PRO A 97 -2.84 -1.43 15.30
C PRO A 97 -2.98 -1.78 16.79
N GLU A 98 -1.88 -1.79 17.53
CA GLU A 98 -1.83 -2.04 18.98
C GLU A 98 -2.63 -0.98 19.78
N ARG A 99 -2.86 0.19 19.19
CA ARG A 99 -3.66 1.29 19.77
C ARG A 99 -5.13 1.24 19.37
N CYS A 100 -5.61 0.11 18.86
CA CYS A 100 -7.05 -0.12 18.71
C CYS A 100 -7.74 0.13 20.06
N HIS A 101 -8.91 0.79 20.01
CA HIS A 101 -9.67 1.23 21.18
C HIS A 101 -11.15 0.83 21.05
N PHE A 102 -11.42 -0.24 20.31
CA PHE A 102 -12.77 -0.76 20.09
C PHE A 102 -13.42 -1.24 21.39
N ASP A 103 -12.65 -1.92 22.23
CA ASP A 103 -13.04 -2.37 23.57
C ASP A 103 -13.48 -1.22 24.49
N LYS A 104 -12.97 0.00 24.25
CA LYS A 104 -13.33 1.22 24.98
C LYS A 104 -14.60 1.88 24.46
N GLY A 105 -15.16 1.42 23.35
CA GLY A 105 -16.35 2.02 22.72
C GLY A 105 -16.12 3.43 22.15
N THR A 106 -14.87 3.85 21.96
CA THR A 106 -14.51 5.21 21.51
C THR A 106 -14.18 5.31 20.01
N CYS A 107 -14.41 4.24 19.25
CA CYS A 107 -14.21 4.21 17.81
C CYS A 107 -15.03 5.30 17.12
N ARG A 108 -14.41 6.01 16.17
CA ARG A 108 -15.12 7.04 15.36
C ARG A 108 -16.32 6.45 14.62
N ASP A 109 -16.21 5.17 14.27
CA ASP A 109 -17.26 4.35 13.69
C ASP A 109 -17.05 2.90 14.17
N ALA A 110 -18.02 2.38 14.94
CA ALA A 110 -17.97 1.02 15.46
C ALA A 110 -18.18 -0.05 14.38
N GLY A 111 -19.10 0.19 13.43
CA GLY A 111 -19.35 -0.73 12.32
C GLY A 111 -18.14 -0.85 11.39
N PHE A 112 -17.43 0.25 11.16
CA PHE A 112 -16.14 0.20 10.49
C PHE A 112 -15.14 -0.68 11.26
N ALA A 113 -15.04 -0.50 12.59
CA ALA A 113 -14.09 -1.26 13.39
C ALA A 113 -14.44 -2.76 13.47
N GLU A 114 -15.71 -3.16 13.47
CA GLU A 114 -16.11 -4.56 13.38
C GLU A 114 -15.64 -5.21 12.07
N ASN A 115 -15.87 -4.53 10.95
CA ASN A 115 -15.52 -5.02 9.62
C ASN A 115 -14.02 -4.87 9.29
N PHE A 116 -13.34 -3.93 9.94
CA PHE A 116 -11.94 -3.64 9.65
C PHE A 116 -10.99 -4.20 10.72
N CYS A 117 -11.22 -3.91 11.99
CA CYS A 117 -10.34 -4.30 13.08
C CYS A 117 -10.64 -5.70 13.61
N MET A 118 -11.90 -6.11 13.66
CA MET A 118 -12.34 -7.38 14.26
C MET A 118 -12.46 -8.51 13.24
N GLN A 119 -11.43 -8.65 12.43
CA GLN A 119 -11.32 -9.69 11.40
C GLN A 119 -9.96 -10.39 11.54
N PRO A 120 -9.81 -11.62 11.00
CA PRO A 120 -8.51 -12.29 10.98
C PRO A 120 -7.43 -11.48 10.27
N HIS A 121 -6.23 -11.47 10.84
CA HIS A 121 -5.04 -10.85 10.27
C HIS A 121 -3.87 -11.81 10.30
N ILE A 122 -2.97 -11.63 9.33
CA ILE A 122 -1.72 -12.38 9.22
C ILE A 122 -0.56 -11.45 9.55
N VAL A 123 0.27 -11.87 10.50
CA VAL A 123 1.60 -11.31 10.73
C VAL A 123 2.60 -12.12 9.92
N TYR A 124 3.44 -11.45 9.15
CA TYR A 124 4.45 -12.06 8.29
C TYR A 124 5.79 -11.35 8.42
N LEU A 125 6.85 -12.06 8.06
CA LEU A 125 8.15 -11.49 7.76
C LEU A 125 8.26 -11.28 6.25
N ALA A 126 8.76 -10.13 5.82
CA ALA A 126 9.07 -9.87 4.42
C ALA A 126 10.54 -9.48 4.27
N ASN A 127 11.19 -10.02 3.23
CA ASN A 127 12.54 -9.66 2.84
C ASN A 127 12.47 -8.79 1.59
N SER A 128 12.59 -7.48 1.79
CA SER A 128 12.87 -6.52 0.73
C SER A 128 14.37 -6.23 0.80
N SER A 129 14.81 -5.00 1.13
CA SER A 129 16.22 -4.69 1.41
C SER A 129 16.68 -5.02 2.85
N GLY A 130 16.04 -6.03 3.44
CA GLY A 130 16.12 -6.38 4.85
C GLY A 130 14.82 -7.02 5.35
N ILE A 131 14.92 -7.76 6.46
CA ILE A 131 13.76 -8.38 7.09
C ILE A 131 12.94 -7.30 7.79
N LYS A 132 11.63 -7.30 7.52
CA LYS A 132 10.65 -6.47 8.23
C LYS A 132 9.45 -7.30 8.65
N VAL A 133 8.76 -6.81 9.68
CA VAL A 133 7.51 -7.38 10.14
C VAL A 133 6.37 -6.64 9.46
N GLY A 134 5.43 -7.37 8.89
CA GLY A 134 4.25 -6.81 8.25
C GLY A 134 2.97 -7.45 8.76
N ILE A 135 1.89 -6.67 8.66
CA ILE A 135 0.53 -7.14 8.93
C ILE A 135 -0.30 -7.00 7.66
N THR A 136 -1.23 -7.94 7.46
CA THR A 136 -2.17 -7.89 6.34
C THR A 136 -3.40 -8.72 6.65
N ARG A 137 -4.43 -8.61 5.82
CA ARG A 137 -5.54 -9.57 5.82
C ARG A 137 -5.22 -10.76 4.90
N PRO A 138 -5.78 -11.94 5.17
CA PRO A 138 -5.60 -13.13 4.32
C PRO A 138 -5.86 -12.87 2.84
N GLU A 139 -6.95 -12.18 2.50
CA GLU A 139 -7.37 -11.88 1.12
C GLU A 139 -6.42 -10.96 0.36
N ASN A 140 -5.55 -10.24 1.06
CA ASN A 140 -4.56 -9.36 0.44
C ASN A 140 -3.25 -10.08 0.13
N LEU A 141 -3.10 -11.36 0.49
CA LEU A 141 -1.95 -12.16 0.12
C LEU A 141 -2.14 -12.79 -1.27
N PRO A 142 -1.09 -12.80 -2.12
CA PRO A 142 0.26 -12.27 -1.91
C PRO A 142 0.43 -10.81 -2.37
N THR A 143 -0.62 -10.13 -2.84
CA THR A 143 -0.57 -8.76 -3.37
C THR A 143 0.12 -7.76 -2.42
N ARG A 144 -0.09 -7.88 -1.11
CA ARG A 144 0.55 -7.00 -0.12
C ARG A 144 2.08 -7.11 -0.10
N TRP A 145 2.63 -8.30 -0.36
CA TRP A 145 4.07 -8.52 -0.44
C TRP A 145 4.65 -7.88 -1.71
N ILE A 146 3.91 -7.98 -2.81
CA ILE A 146 4.27 -7.37 -4.09
C ILE A 146 4.29 -5.85 -3.98
N ASP A 147 3.23 -5.25 -3.43
CA ASP A 147 3.13 -3.80 -3.18
C ASP A 147 4.32 -3.24 -2.39
N GLN A 148 4.97 -4.10 -1.61
CA GLN A 148 6.06 -3.77 -0.71
C GLN A 148 7.44 -4.06 -1.29
N GLY A 149 7.54 -4.59 -2.51
CA GLY A 149 8.79 -5.01 -3.13
C GLY A 149 9.48 -6.11 -2.34
N ALA A 150 8.73 -7.04 -1.76
CA ALA A 150 9.31 -8.20 -1.07
C ALA A 150 9.75 -9.25 -2.10
N VAL A 151 11.00 -9.70 -1.99
CA VAL A 151 11.53 -10.82 -2.77
C VAL A 151 11.11 -12.16 -2.16
N GLN A 152 10.99 -12.19 -0.83
CA GLN A 152 10.49 -13.34 -0.08
C GLN A 152 9.58 -12.86 1.04
N ALA A 153 8.62 -13.70 1.42
CA ALA A 153 7.81 -13.46 2.61
C ALA A 153 7.40 -14.79 3.25
N LEU A 154 7.22 -14.75 4.57
CA LEU A 154 6.85 -15.88 5.40
C LEU A 154 5.72 -15.47 6.34
N PRO A 155 4.49 -16.00 6.19
CA PRO A 155 3.47 -15.93 7.23
C PRO A 155 3.99 -16.58 8.50
N VAL A 156 3.90 -15.88 9.63
CA VAL A 156 4.39 -16.37 10.93
C VAL A 156 3.23 -16.70 11.86
N MET A 157 2.18 -15.89 11.85
CA MET A 157 1.07 -16.05 12.78
C MET A 157 -0.23 -15.53 12.15
N SER A 158 -1.32 -16.26 12.38
CA SER A 158 -2.68 -15.78 12.16
C SER A 158 -3.27 -15.37 13.52
N VAL A 159 -3.93 -14.23 13.56
CA VAL A 159 -4.58 -13.68 14.76
C VAL A 159 -6.00 -13.27 14.44
N MET A 160 -6.87 -13.20 15.45
CA MET A 160 -8.31 -12.97 15.25
C MET A 160 -8.67 -11.49 15.12
N THR A 161 -7.80 -10.59 15.58
CA THR A 161 -8.03 -9.15 15.48
C THR A 161 -6.80 -8.39 15.02
N ARG A 162 -7.04 -7.22 14.44
CA ARG A 162 -6.00 -6.30 14.04
C ARG A 162 -5.18 -5.75 15.21
N GLN A 163 -5.75 -5.70 16.41
CA GLN A 163 -5.02 -5.26 17.60
C GLN A 163 -4.00 -6.31 18.04
N GLN A 164 -4.39 -7.59 18.01
CA GLN A 164 -3.49 -8.70 18.30
C GLN A 164 -2.28 -8.68 17.35
N SER A 165 -2.50 -8.42 16.05
CA SER A 165 -1.39 -8.34 15.10
C SER A 165 -0.46 -7.16 15.40
N GLY A 166 -0.99 -6.04 15.90
CA GLY A 166 -0.20 -4.92 16.40
C GLY A 166 0.68 -5.29 17.60
N PHE A 167 0.15 -6.01 18.58
CA PHE A 167 0.96 -6.47 19.74
C PHE A 167 2.08 -7.40 19.31
N VAL A 168 1.79 -8.34 18.39
CA VAL A 168 2.80 -9.23 17.83
C VAL A 168 3.84 -8.46 17.02
N GLU A 169 3.41 -7.51 16.18
CA GLU A 169 4.31 -6.64 15.41
C GLU A 169 5.28 -5.88 16.33
N VAL A 170 4.76 -5.25 17.39
CA VAL A 170 5.58 -4.52 18.39
C VAL A 170 6.57 -5.46 19.08
N ALA A 171 6.17 -6.69 19.38
CA ALA A 171 7.07 -7.69 19.98
C ALA A 171 8.20 -8.06 19.02
N PHE A 172 7.89 -8.34 17.75
CA PHE A 172 8.89 -8.72 16.74
C PHE A 172 9.84 -7.58 16.37
N LYS A 173 9.37 -6.32 16.35
CA LYS A 173 10.21 -5.15 16.07
C LYS A 173 11.36 -4.95 17.05
N LYS A 174 11.30 -5.58 18.24
CA LYS A 174 12.43 -5.61 19.18
C LYS A 174 13.58 -6.52 18.73
N LEU A 175 13.29 -7.49 17.87
CA LEU A 175 14.22 -8.52 17.40
C LEU A 175 14.67 -8.29 15.96
N VAL A 176 13.90 -7.52 15.18
CA VAL A 176 14.11 -7.32 13.74
C VAL A 176 14.28 -5.83 13.43
N SER A 177 15.29 -5.49 12.63
CA SER A 177 15.54 -4.12 12.15
C SER A 177 14.43 -3.61 11.23
N ASP A 178 13.55 -2.73 11.73
CA ASP A 178 12.45 -2.13 10.96
C ASP A 178 12.90 -0.92 10.09
N LYS A 179 13.99 -1.08 9.33
CA LYS A 179 14.49 -0.04 8.40
C LYS A 179 14.51 -0.57 6.98
N THR A 180 13.58 -0.09 6.15
CA THR A 180 13.62 -0.33 4.71
C THR A 180 14.57 0.65 4.04
N HIS A 181 15.71 0.15 3.55
CA HIS A 181 16.60 0.91 2.67
C HIS A 181 16.01 0.92 1.25
N TRP A 182 15.13 1.87 0.96
CA TRP A 182 14.38 1.90 -0.30
C TRP A 182 15.28 1.99 -1.54
N GLN A 183 16.45 2.65 -1.45
CA GLN A 183 17.42 2.73 -2.55
C GLN A 183 17.98 1.36 -2.92
N LYS A 184 18.34 0.54 -1.92
CA LYS A 184 18.83 -0.82 -2.12
C LYS A 184 17.75 -1.71 -2.74
N MET A 185 16.52 -1.59 -2.21
CA MET A 185 15.35 -2.31 -2.74
C MET A 185 15.12 -2.01 -4.23
N LEU A 186 15.22 -0.75 -4.66
CA LEU A 186 15.05 -0.39 -6.08
C LEU A 186 16.19 -0.89 -6.98
N ARG A 187 17.38 -1.16 -6.41
CA ARG A 187 18.51 -1.74 -7.14
C ARG A 187 18.51 -3.27 -7.15
N GLY A 188 17.59 -3.89 -6.41
CA GLY A 188 17.60 -5.35 -6.18
C GLY A 188 18.76 -5.81 -5.29
N GLU A 189 19.33 -4.90 -4.50
CA GLU A 189 20.39 -5.19 -3.53
C GLU A 189 19.71 -5.54 -2.19
N ASN A 190 19.83 -6.79 -1.73
CA ASN A 190 19.33 -7.24 -0.44
C ASN A 190 20.48 -7.56 0.51
#